data_AF-A0A920T288-F1
#
_entry.id   AF-A0A920T288-F1
#
_cell.length_a   1.000
_cell.length_b   1.000
_cell.length_c   1.000
_cell.angle_alpha   90.00
_cell.angle_beta   90.00
_cell.angle_gamma   90.00
#
_symmetry.space_group_name_H-M   'P 1'
#
loop_
_entity.id
_entity.type
_entity.pdbx_description
1 polymer ?
#
loop_
_entity_poly.entity_id
_entity_poly.type
_entity_poly.pdbx_seq_one_letter_code
_entity_poly.pdbx_strand_id
1 'polypeptide(L)'
;MKEAQRETNGTFNHSIVVGNLAEACAKAIGAHSLLCRVGAYYHDIGKMDKSEYFIENQYGGKNRHDDITYTMSAKIIRAHVVEGLRLADEYGLPKVVSDFIPMHHGTTRVEYFYRLALKEAEEKGHKVDESAFRYPGPKPNTKETGILMICEAVEAAVRS
;
A
#
# COMPACT_ATOMS: atom_id res chain seq x y z
N MET A 1 -11.33 -11.15 3.76
CA MET A 1 -10.27 -12.05 3.22
C MET A 1 -10.74 -12.96 2.09
N LYS A 2 -11.80 -13.77 2.22
CA LYS A 2 -12.29 -14.60 1.09
C LYS A 2 -12.67 -13.78 -0.14
N GLU A 3 -13.23 -12.60 0.08
CA GLU A 3 -13.55 -11.66 -0.99
C GLU A 3 -12.28 -11.12 -1.66
N ALA A 4 -11.33 -10.56 -0.89
CA ALA A 4 -10.02 -10.16 -1.41
C ALA A 4 -9.30 -11.29 -2.19
N GLN A 5 -9.41 -12.54 -1.74
CA GLN A 5 -8.84 -13.68 -2.48
C GLN A 5 -9.50 -13.88 -3.86
N ARG A 6 -10.80 -13.62 -3.99
CA ARG A 6 -11.56 -13.79 -5.23
C ARG A 6 -11.43 -12.58 -6.16
N GLU A 7 -11.55 -11.38 -5.61
CA GLU A 7 -11.60 -10.12 -6.36
C GLU A 7 -10.21 -9.51 -6.61
N THR A 8 -9.24 -9.76 -5.72
CA THR A 8 -7.89 -9.16 -5.74
C THR A 8 -6.81 -10.17 -5.35
N ASN A 9 -6.77 -11.31 -6.05
CA ASN A 9 -5.88 -12.42 -5.72
C ASN A 9 -4.39 -12.02 -5.67
N GLY A 10 -3.96 -11.06 -6.49
CA GLY A 10 -2.61 -10.51 -6.45
C GLY A 10 -2.29 -9.87 -5.10
N THR A 11 -3.09 -8.88 -4.70
CA THR A 11 -2.97 -8.19 -3.41
C THR A 11 -3.13 -9.15 -2.23
N PHE A 12 -4.02 -10.14 -2.33
CA PHE A 12 -4.16 -11.18 -1.32
C PHE A 12 -2.86 -11.96 -1.12
N ASN A 13 -2.26 -12.46 -2.20
CA ASN A 13 -1.01 -13.23 -2.11
C ASN A 13 0.14 -12.39 -1.57
N HIS A 14 0.25 -11.14 -2.02
CA HIS A 14 1.19 -10.16 -1.48
C HIS A 14 1.01 -9.99 0.04
N SER A 15 -0.22 -9.77 0.50
CA SER A 15 -0.53 -9.62 1.94
C SER A 15 -0.16 -10.85 2.77
N ILE A 16 -0.29 -12.06 2.22
CA ILE A 16 0.14 -13.30 2.89
C ILE A 16 1.67 -13.36 3.02
N VAL A 17 2.40 -13.01 1.96
CA VAL A 17 3.88 -12.99 1.97
C VAL A 17 4.39 -11.96 2.97
N VAL A 18 3.88 -10.73 2.92
CA VAL A 18 4.21 -9.66 3.87
C VAL A 18 3.87 -10.09 5.30
N GLY A 19 2.73 -10.74 5.52
CA GLY A 19 2.33 -11.25 6.83
C GLY A 19 3.29 -12.28 7.41
N ASN A 20 3.81 -13.19 6.58
CA ASN A 20 4.81 -14.18 7.01
C ASN A 20 6.13 -13.52 7.38
N LEU A 21 6.59 -12.53 6.59
CA LEU A 21 7.81 -11.78 6.88
C LEU A 21 7.68 -10.95 8.16
N ALA A 22 6.57 -10.23 8.30
CA ALA A 22 6.29 -9.39 9.47
C ALA A 22 6.15 -10.22 10.75
N GLU A 23 5.54 -11.41 10.69
CA GLU A 23 5.49 -12.36 11.80
C GLU A 23 6.89 -12.78 12.25
N ALA A 24 7.75 -13.16 11.30
CA ALA A 24 9.11 -13.60 11.58
C ALA A 24 9.96 -12.48 12.20
N CYS A 25 9.91 -11.27 11.63
CA CYS A 25 10.62 -10.10 12.15
C CYS A 25 10.13 -9.72 13.56
N ALA A 26 8.82 -9.71 13.79
CA ALA A 26 8.24 -9.41 15.10
C ALA A 26 8.68 -10.44 16.15
N LYS A 27 8.64 -11.72 15.81
CA LYS A 27 9.09 -12.80 16.70
C LYS A 27 10.57 -12.65 17.07
N ALA A 28 11.42 -12.28 16.12
CA ALA A 28 12.86 -12.12 16.33
C ALA A 28 13.21 -11.01 17.34
N ILE A 29 12.36 -9.97 17.46
CA ILE A 29 12.61 -8.84 18.37
C ILE A 29 11.68 -8.80 19.60
N GLY A 30 10.86 -9.83 19.80
CA GLY A 30 9.90 -9.90 20.91
C GLY A 30 8.72 -8.92 20.79
N ALA A 31 8.33 -8.55 19.57
CA ALA A 31 7.12 -7.77 19.29
C ALA A 31 5.89 -8.68 19.13
N HIS A 32 4.68 -8.10 18.98
CA HIS A 32 3.44 -8.86 18.91
C HIS A 32 3.25 -9.54 17.54
N SER A 33 3.87 -10.71 17.33
CA SER A 33 3.95 -11.39 16.03
C SER A 33 2.59 -11.71 15.38
N LEU A 34 1.62 -12.20 16.16
CA LEU A 34 0.27 -12.48 15.64
C LEU A 34 -0.43 -11.20 15.14
N LEU A 35 -0.18 -10.06 15.80
CA LEU A 35 -0.78 -8.79 15.42
C LEU A 35 -0.15 -8.28 14.12
N CYS A 36 1.18 -8.40 13.95
CA CYS A 36 1.84 -8.11 12.68
C CYS A 36 1.25 -8.94 11.54
N ARG A 37 1.06 -10.25 11.75
CA ARG A 37 0.50 -11.13 10.71
C ARG A 37 -0.92 -10.73 10.32
N VAL A 38 -1.79 -10.51 11.32
CA VAL A 38 -3.18 -10.12 11.05
C VAL A 38 -3.26 -8.71 10.48
N GLY A 39 -2.45 -7.77 10.96
CA GLY A 39 -2.33 -6.42 10.42
C GLY A 39 -1.94 -6.43 8.95
N ALA A 40 -0.96 -7.26 8.57
CA ALA A 40 -0.56 -7.44 7.18
C ALA A 40 -1.67 -7.96 6.28
N TYR A 41 -2.59 -8.80 6.77
CA TYR A 41 -3.68 -9.32 5.95
C TYR A 41 -4.66 -8.24 5.48
N TYR A 42 -4.76 -7.14 6.21
CA TYR A 42 -5.75 -6.10 5.95
C TYR A 42 -5.13 -4.75 5.57
N HIS A 43 -3.81 -4.58 5.65
CA HIS A 43 -3.16 -3.29 5.41
C HIS A 43 -3.52 -2.68 4.05
N ASP A 44 -3.75 -3.56 3.07
CA ASP A 44 -3.98 -3.25 1.66
C ASP A 44 -5.42 -3.46 1.19
N ILE A 45 -6.37 -3.69 2.12
CA ILE A 45 -7.76 -4.01 1.78
C ILE A 45 -8.42 -2.98 0.85
N GLY A 46 -8.03 -1.71 0.94
CA GLY A 46 -8.58 -0.65 0.08
C GLY A 46 -8.20 -0.76 -1.39
N LYS A 47 -7.23 -1.60 -1.76
CA LYS A 47 -6.94 -1.90 -3.18
C LYS A 47 -8.11 -2.61 -3.87
N MET A 48 -9.06 -3.17 -3.11
CA MET A 48 -10.28 -3.80 -3.64
C MET A 48 -11.18 -2.85 -4.45
N ASP A 49 -11.19 -1.55 -4.15
CA ASP A 49 -12.02 -0.56 -4.85
C ASP A 49 -11.60 -0.33 -6.30
N LYS A 50 -10.28 -0.38 -6.58
CA LYS A 50 -9.69 -0.12 -7.90
C LYS A 50 -8.56 -1.09 -8.20
N SER A 51 -8.87 -2.37 -8.09
CA SER A 51 -7.87 -3.45 -8.15
C SER A 51 -7.06 -3.43 -9.44
N GLU A 52 -7.65 -3.00 -10.55
CA GLU A 52 -7.02 -2.94 -11.87
C GLU A 52 -5.89 -1.90 -11.99
N TYR A 53 -5.74 -1.00 -11.02
CA TYR A 53 -4.64 -0.03 -10.95
C TYR A 53 -3.42 -0.57 -10.20
N PHE A 54 -3.51 -1.74 -9.57
CA PHE A 54 -2.40 -2.33 -8.82
C PHE A 54 -1.76 -3.47 -9.61
N ILE A 55 -0.46 -3.36 -9.85
CA ILE A 55 0.29 -4.22 -10.77
C ILE A 55 0.17 -5.71 -10.41
N GLU A 56 0.10 -6.03 -9.12
CA GLU A 56 -0.04 -7.41 -8.65
C GLU A 56 -1.37 -8.07 -9.08
N ASN A 57 -2.38 -7.27 -9.42
CA ASN A 57 -3.69 -7.73 -9.90
C ASN A 57 -3.83 -7.64 -11.44
N GLN A 58 -2.79 -7.18 -12.16
CA GLN A 58 -2.83 -7.07 -13.62
C GLN A 58 -2.30 -8.36 -14.27
N TYR A 59 -3.18 -9.14 -14.92
CA TYR A 59 -2.84 -10.40 -15.59
C TYR A 59 -2.54 -10.21 -17.08
N GLY A 60 -1.59 -9.32 -17.42
CA GLY A 60 -1.17 -9.07 -18.80
C GLY A 60 -2.12 -8.22 -19.66
N GLY A 61 -3.05 -7.51 -19.02
CA GLY A 61 -3.94 -6.54 -19.67
C GLY A 61 -3.29 -5.16 -19.84
N LYS A 62 -4.04 -4.21 -20.42
CA LYS A 62 -3.63 -2.81 -20.53
C LYS A 62 -3.44 -2.21 -19.14
N ASN A 63 -2.29 -1.57 -18.89
CA ASN A 63 -2.06 -0.86 -17.65
C ASN A 63 -2.91 0.42 -17.63
N ARG A 64 -3.81 0.54 -16.65
CA ARG A 64 -4.70 1.71 -16.50
C ARG A 64 -3.95 3.02 -16.27
N HIS A 65 -2.72 2.94 -15.77
CA HIS A 65 -1.88 4.10 -15.56
C HIS A 65 -1.38 4.75 -16.85
N ASP A 66 -1.42 4.05 -17.99
CA ASP A 66 -0.93 4.57 -19.27
C ASP A 66 -1.85 5.66 -19.86
N ASP A 67 -3.13 5.67 -19.45
CA ASP A 67 -4.15 6.59 -19.97
C ASP A 67 -4.40 7.81 -19.08
N ILE A 68 -3.65 7.98 -17.99
CA ILE A 68 -3.88 9.02 -17.00
C ILE A 68 -2.60 9.76 -16.63
N THR A 69 -2.76 10.98 -16.10
CA THR A 69 -1.63 11.78 -15.64
C THR A 69 -0.93 11.15 -14.44
N TYR A 70 0.37 11.40 -14.28
CA TYR A 70 1.15 10.87 -13.15
C TYR A 70 0.63 11.32 -11.78
N THR A 71 0.08 12.52 -11.69
CA THR A 71 -0.58 13.03 -10.48
C THR A 71 -1.87 12.27 -10.18
N MET A 72 -2.65 11.90 -11.20
CA MET A 72 -3.83 11.05 -11.05
C MET A 72 -3.45 9.63 -10.62
N SER A 73 -2.40 9.05 -11.21
CA SER A 73 -1.86 7.75 -10.81
C SER A 73 -1.47 7.74 -9.34
N ALA A 74 -0.71 8.74 -8.88
CA ALA A 74 -0.34 8.87 -7.48
C ALA A 74 -1.56 9.07 -6.57
N LYS A 75 -2.56 9.83 -7.00
CA LYS A 75 -3.82 10.03 -6.26
C LYS A 75 -4.58 8.72 -6.09
N ILE A 76 -4.73 7.92 -7.14
CA ILE A 76 -5.41 6.62 -7.09
C ILE A 76 -4.67 5.65 -6.17
N ILE A 77 -3.35 5.54 -6.33
CA ILE A 77 -2.53 4.67 -5.47
C ILE A 77 -2.69 5.07 -4.02
N ARG A 78 -2.55 6.35 -3.67
CA ARG A 78 -2.72 6.80 -2.28
C ARG A 78 -4.13 6.62 -1.74
N ALA A 79 -5.15 6.63 -2.59
CA ALA A 79 -6.55 6.53 -2.17
C ALA A 79 -6.88 5.17 -1.53
N HIS A 80 -6.13 4.10 -1.84
CA HIS A 80 -6.36 2.80 -1.21
C HIS A 80 -6.26 2.85 0.32
N VAL A 81 -5.51 3.80 0.89
CA VAL A 81 -5.43 3.96 2.35
C VAL A 81 -6.76 4.45 2.92
N VAL A 82 -7.33 5.49 2.31
CA VAL A 82 -8.62 6.07 2.74
C VAL A 82 -9.73 5.05 2.56
N GLU A 83 -9.71 4.36 1.43
CA GLU A 83 -10.69 3.32 1.13
C GLU A 83 -10.52 2.09 2.02
N GLY A 84 -9.29 1.73 2.37
CA GLY A 84 -9.02 0.67 3.32
C GLY A 84 -9.58 0.98 4.71
N LEU A 85 -9.45 2.23 5.17
CA LEU A 85 -10.08 2.68 6.41
C LEU A 85 -11.61 2.65 6.33
N ARG A 86 -12.20 3.03 5.18
CA ARG A 86 -13.64 2.94 4.96
C ARG A 86 -14.14 1.49 5.06
N LEU A 87 -13.47 0.55 4.40
CA LEU A 87 -13.79 -0.87 4.46
C LEU A 87 -13.54 -1.46 5.86
N ALA A 88 -12.49 -1.00 6.55
CA ALA A 88 -12.22 -1.43 7.91
C ALA A 88 -13.35 -1.04 8.88
N ASP A 89 -13.90 0.17 8.74
CA ASP A 89 -15.06 0.62 9.51
C ASP A 89 -16.32 -0.18 9.14
N GLU A 90 -16.60 -0.33 7.85
CA GLU A 90 -17.77 -1.07 7.33
C GLU A 90 -17.80 -2.52 7.83
N TYR A 91 -16.66 -3.20 7.86
CA TYR A 91 -16.56 -4.59 8.31
C TYR A 91 -16.26 -4.74 9.82
N GLY A 92 -16.20 -3.64 10.58
CA GLY A 92 -15.97 -3.67 12.02
C GLY A 92 -14.58 -4.22 12.41
N LEU A 93 -13.54 -3.91 11.64
CA LEU A 93 -12.17 -4.29 11.98
C LEU A 93 -11.74 -3.61 13.30
N PRO A 94 -11.17 -4.36 14.25
CA PRO A 94 -10.64 -3.77 15.47
C PRO A 94 -9.58 -2.72 15.18
N LYS A 95 -9.58 -1.62 15.94
CA LYS A 95 -8.64 -0.50 15.78
C LYS A 95 -7.17 -0.95 15.73
N VAL A 96 -6.80 -1.92 16.56
CA VAL A 96 -5.43 -2.46 16.61
C VAL A 96 -4.98 -3.10 15.29
N VAL A 97 -5.93 -3.55 14.44
CA VAL A 97 -5.66 -4.08 13.09
C VAL A 97 -5.78 -2.97 12.05
N SER A 98 -6.83 -2.14 12.11
CA SER A 98 -7.03 -1.07 11.12
C SER A 98 -5.95 0.01 11.17
N ASP A 99 -5.25 0.18 12.29
CA ASP A 99 -4.13 1.13 12.42
C ASP A 99 -2.93 0.80 11.51
N PHE A 100 -2.82 -0.44 11.01
CA PHE A 100 -1.82 -0.78 10.01
C PHE A 100 -2.10 -0.15 8.64
N ILE A 101 -3.37 0.11 8.30
CA ILE A 101 -3.78 0.63 6.99
C ILE A 101 -3.21 2.03 6.70
N PRO A 102 -3.35 3.05 7.57
CA PRO A 102 -2.80 4.36 7.27
C PRO A 102 -1.30 4.48 7.54
N MET A 103 -0.72 3.55 8.29
CA MET A 103 0.68 3.63 8.73
C MET A 103 1.65 2.82 7.86
N HIS A 104 1.20 1.82 7.11
CA HIS A 104 2.12 0.93 6.38
C HIS A 104 2.95 1.64 5.30
N HIS A 105 2.48 2.77 4.77
CA HIS A 105 3.30 3.66 3.92
C HIS A 105 3.81 4.90 4.63
N GLY A 106 3.31 5.20 5.83
CA GLY A 106 3.60 6.43 6.57
C GLY A 106 3.43 7.67 5.69
N THR A 107 4.48 8.48 5.59
CA THR A 107 4.52 9.69 4.74
C THR A 107 5.49 9.54 3.57
N THR A 108 5.68 8.30 3.08
CA THR A 108 6.53 8.03 1.92
C THR A 108 5.95 8.67 0.65
N ARG A 109 6.73 8.64 -0.43
CA ARG A 109 6.37 9.20 -1.72
C ARG A 109 6.09 8.06 -2.69
N VAL A 110 5.08 8.23 -3.54
CA VAL A 110 4.81 7.37 -4.69
C VAL A 110 5.90 7.66 -5.75
N GLU A 111 7.07 7.06 -5.53
CA GLU A 111 8.34 7.47 -6.14
C GLU A 111 8.34 7.34 -7.67
N TYR A 112 7.78 6.24 -8.19
CA TYR A 112 7.75 5.96 -9.62
C TYR A 112 7.05 7.08 -10.41
N PHE A 113 5.81 7.41 -10.05
CA PHE A 113 5.04 8.46 -10.71
C PHE A 113 5.59 9.86 -10.45
N TYR A 114 6.20 10.10 -9.28
CA TYR A 114 6.89 11.36 -9.02
C TYR A 114 8.08 11.59 -9.97
N ARG A 115 8.90 10.56 -10.21
CA ARG A 115 10.03 10.65 -11.14
C ARG A 115 9.58 10.87 -12.58
N LEU A 116 8.50 10.22 -13.01
CA LEU A 116 7.92 10.45 -14.32
C LEU A 116 7.40 11.89 -14.47
N ALA A 117 6.72 12.41 -13.44
CA ALA A 117 6.28 13.79 -13.41
C ALA A 117 7.43 14.79 -13.46
N LEU A 118 8.55 14.52 -12.79
CA LEU A 118 9.75 15.37 -12.86
C LEU A 118 10.33 15.43 -14.27
N LYS A 119 10.42 14.29 -14.96
CA LYS A 119 10.91 14.23 -16.35
C LYS A 119 10.02 15.01 -17.31
N GLU A 120 8.70 14.79 -17.22
CA GLU A 120 7.73 15.53 -18.02
C GLU A 120 7.80 17.05 -17.76
N ALA A 121 8.01 17.44 -16.49
CA ALA A 121 8.09 18.83 -16.09
C ALA A 121 9.36 19.53 -16.57
N GLU A 122 10.48 18.81 -16.63
CA GLU A 122 11.73 19.29 -17.21
C GLU A 122 11.57 19.61 -18.70
N GLU A 123 10.91 18.74 -19.46
CA GLU A 123 10.63 18.93 -20.89
C GLU A 123 9.67 20.09 -21.17
N LYS A 124 8.69 20.29 -20.30
CA LYS A 124 7.61 21.29 -20.48
C LYS A 124 7.84 22.60 -19.72
N GLY A 125 8.91 22.70 -18.93
CA GLY A 125 9.28 23.90 -18.18
C GLY A 125 8.35 24.26 -17.02
N HIS A 126 7.70 23.28 -16.36
CA HIS A 126 6.88 23.53 -15.17
C HIS A 126 7.47 22.93 -13.90
N LYS A 127 6.86 23.25 -12.75
CA LYS A 127 7.24 22.67 -11.44
C LYS A 127 6.31 21.52 -11.08
N VAL A 128 6.85 20.53 -10.39
CA VAL A 128 6.09 19.42 -9.79
C VAL A 128 5.87 19.74 -8.32
N ASP A 129 4.63 19.66 -7.86
CA ASP A 129 4.31 19.69 -6.43
C ASP A 129 4.52 18.30 -5.83
N GLU A 130 5.56 18.15 -5.00
CA GLU A 130 5.88 16.90 -4.32
C GLU A 130 4.76 16.40 -3.39
N SER A 131 3.97 17.31 -2.81
CA SER A 131 2.89 16.95 -1.88
C SER A 131 1.77 16.14 -2.58
N ALA A 132 1.60 16.31 -3.89
CA ALA A 132 0.70 15.52 -4.72
C ALA A 132 1.12 14.04 -4.84
N PHE A 133 2.32 13.67 -4.40
CA PHE A 133 2.86 12.31 -4.48
C PHE A 133 3.12 11.66 -3.13
N ARG A 134 2.87 12.35 -2.00
CA ARG A 134 3.11 11.79 -0.66
C ARG A 134 1.86 11.18 -0.04
N TYR A 135 2.04 10.06 0.65
CA TYR A 135 1.00 9.53 1.53
C TYR A 135 0.73 10.49 2.69
N PRO A 136 -0.53 10.64 3.13
CA PRO A 136 -0.89 11.58 4.19
C PRO A 136 -0.42 11.12 5.58
N GLY A 137 -0.06 9.84 5.74
CA GLY A 137 0.29 9.25 7.03
C GLY A 137 -0.93 8.90 7.89
N PRO A 138 -0.72 8.74 9.21
CA PRO A 138 0.48 9.10 9.97
C PRO A 138 1.64 8.10 9.77
N LYS A 139 2.84 8.46 10.24
CA LYS A 139 3.96 7.51 10.35
C LYS A 139 3.63 6.40 11.37
N PRO A 140 4.22 5.19 11.23
CA PRO A 140 4.13 4.16 12.26
C PRO A 140 4.46 4.70 13.65
N ASN A 141 3.62 4.35 14.62
CA ASN A 141 3.79 4.76 16.03
C ASN A 141 3.96 3.57 16.98
N THR A 142 3.99 2.35 16.46
CA THR A 142 4.29 1.11 17.19
C THR A 142 5.41 0.34 16.49
N LYS A 143 6.03 -0.61 17.21
CA LYS A 143 7.02 -1.51 16.60
C LYS A 143 6.38 -2.32 15.48
N GLU A 144 5.15 -2.79 15.68
CA GLU A 144 4.42 -3.66 14.77
C GLU A 144 4.08 -2.97 13.45
N THR A 145 3.54 -1.74 13.51
CA THR A 145 3.27 -0.95 12.29
C THR A 145 4.56 -0.56 11.57
N GLY A 146 5.65 -0.33 12.32
CA GLY A 146 6.98 -0.08 11.75
C GLY A 146 7.57 -1.31 11.06
N ILE A 147 7.43 -2.49 11.66
CA ILE A 147 7.82 -3.77 11.05
C ILE A 147 7.06 -3.96 9.74
N LEU A 148 5.74 -3.76 9.74
CA LEU A 148 4.94 -3.91 8.53
C LEU A 148 5.44 -2.97 7.42
N MET A 149 5.66 -1.70 7.73
CA MET A 149 6.16 -0.73 6.75
C MET A 149 7.50 -1.15 6.11
N ILE A 150 8.40 -1.76 6.88
CA ILE A 150 9.68 -2.28 6.36
C ILE A 150 9.45 -3.52 5.50
N CYS A 151 8.62 -4.46 5.98
CA CYS A 151 8.33 -5.70 5.26
C CYS A 151 7.65 -5.41 3.91
N GLU A 152 6.73 -4.44 3.90
CA GLU A 152 6.06 -3.95 2.70
C GLU A 152 7.05 -3.45 1.66
N ALA A 153 7.98 -2.58 2.07
CA ALA A 153 9.01 -2.06 1.18
C ALA A 153 9.95 -3.16 0.64
N VAL A 154 10.27 -4.17 1.46
CA VAL A 154 11.14 -5.29 1.07
C VAL A 154 10.44 -6.21 0.08
N GLU A 155 9.19 -6.59 0.33
CA GLU A 155 8.44 -7.48 -0.57
C GLU A 155 8.24 -6.82 -1.93
N ALA A 156 7.79 -5.55 -1.93
CA ALA A 156 7.59 -4.80 -3.16
C ALA A 156 8.89 -4.71 -3.99
N ALA A 157 10.04 -4.44 -3.36
CA ALA A 157 11.32 -4.33 -4.04
C ALA A 157 11.86 -5.66 -4.62
N VAL A 158 11.47 -6.80 -4.06
CA VAL A 158 11.85 -8.13 -4.59
C VAL A 158 10.97 -8.54 -5.77
N ARG A 159 9.74 -8.03 -5.82
CA ARG A 159 8.73 -8.38 -6.83
C ARG A 159 8.74 -7.47 -8.06
N SER A 160 9.28 -6.25 -7.93
CA SER A 160 9.29 -5.18 -8.94
C SER A 160 10.52 -5.19 -9.85
#